data_AF-A0A915EHL0-F1
#
_entry.id   AF-A0A915EHL0-F1
#
_cell.length_a   1.000
_cell.length_b   1.000
_cell.length_c   1.000
_cell.angle_alpha   90.00
_cell.angle_beta   90.00
_cell.angle_gamma   90.00
#
_symmetry.space_group_name_H-M   'P 1'
#
loop_
_entity.id
_entity.type
_entity.pdbx_description
1 polymer ?
#
loop_
_entity_poly.entity_id
_entity_poly.type
_entity_poly.pdbx_seq_one_letter_code
_entity_poly.pdbx_strand_id
1 'polypeptide(L)'
;MSRLVNFVSRSISLDLLKATERELALLKAIEYDSVGQTSTTSLNSIRRYECFGCLLRLLLYPDADLMPPLDVYWPWHCHMLNPEVYVKDCTSMLGDVIHHQHIDWSQRNAL
;
A
#
# COMPACT_ATOMS: atom_id res chain seq x y z
N MET A 1 40.14 16.85 4.48
CA MET A 1 39.22 17.35 5.53
C MET A 1 37.85 16.74 5.26
N SER A 2 37.51 15.78 6.12
CA SER A 2 36.45 14.79 5.95
C SER A 2 35.05 15.38 6.08
N ARG A 3 34.23 15.28 5.03
CA ARG A 3 32.77 15.37 5.13
C ARG A 3 32.29 14.02 5.68
N LEU A 4 32.29 13.90 7.01
CA LEU A 4 31.55 12.82 7.66
C LEU A 4 30.07 13.07 7.43
N VAL A 5 29.48 12.13 6.72
CA VAL A 5 28.05 11.99 6.47
C VAL A 5 27.39 11.92 7.84
N ASN A 6 26.63 12.96 8.21
CA ASN A 6 25.75 12.94 9.38
C ASN A 6 24.63 11.94 9.08
N PHE A 7 24.92 10.66 9.29
CA PHE A 7 23.89 9.63 9.38
C PHE A 7 23.20 9.83 10.72
N VAL A 8 22.21 10.72 10.75
CA VAL A 8 21.29 10.84 11.87
C VAL A 8 20.70 9.45 12.06
N SER A 9 21.08 8.77 13.14
CA SER A 9 20.47 7.52 13.56
C SER A 9 19.03 7.80 13.97
N ARG A 10 18.13 7.95 13.00
CA ARG A 10 16.70 7.79 13.23
C ARG A 10 16.53 6.33 13.61
N SER A 11 16.38 6.05 14.90
CA SER A 11 15.99 4.74 15.39
C SER A 11 14.66 4.39 14.72
N ILE A 12 14.68 3.39 13.85
CA ILE A 12 13.47 2.88 13.22
C ILE A 12 12.67 2.22 14.35
N SER A 13 11.61 2.86 14.82
CA SER A 13 10.70 2.32 15.85
C SER A 13 9.69 1.32 15.23
N LEU A 14 10.11 0.58 14.19
CA LEU A 14 9.27 -0.36 13.47
C LEU A 14 9.42 -1.74 14.09
N ASP A 15 8.31 -2.30 14.54
CA ASP A 15 8.23 -3.71 14.94
C ASP A 15 8.25 -4.58 13.67
N LEU A 16 9.44 -5.08 13.33
CA LEU A 16 9.65 -5.89 12.12
C LEU A 16 8.86 -7.20 12.16
N LEU A 17 8.67 -7.80 13.34
CA LEU A 17 7.93 -9.05 13.47
C LEU A 17 6.46 -8.84 13.14
N LYS A 18 5.85 -7.79 13.71
CA LYS A 18 4.48 -7.43 13.32
C LYS A 18 4.41 -7.08 11.84
N ALA A 19 5.36 -6.31 11.32
CA ALA A 19 5.38 -5.93 9.90
C ALA A 19 5.40 -7.14 8.97
N THR A 20 6.18 -8.18 9.28
CA THR A 20 6.22 -9.42 8.48
C THR A 20 4.97 -10.26 8.62
N GLU A 21 4.38 -10.36 9.82
CA GLU A 21 3.09 -11.06 10.02
C GLU A 21 1.97 -10.44 9.17
N ARG A 22 1.97 -9.11 9.08
CA ARG A 22 1.01 -8.33 8.31
C ARG A 22 1.17 -8.52 6.81
N GLU A 23 2.41 -8.49 6.33
CA GLU A 23 2.73 -8.77 4.93
C GLU A 23 2.31 -10.20 4.55
N LEU A 24 2.56 -11.17 5.44
CA LEU A 24 2.11 -12.55 5.23
C LEU A 24 0.58 -12.66 5.15
N ALA A 25 -0.16 -11.92 5.98
CA ALA A 25 -1.62 -11.89 5.94
C ALA A 25 -2.15 -11.35 4.60
N LEU A 26 -1.54 -10.29 4.07
CA LEU A 26 -1.84 -9.76 2.75
C LEU A 26 -1.58 -10.79 1.65
N LEU A 27 -0.41 -11.43 1.64
CA LEU A 27 -0.04 -12.42 0.64
C LEU A 27 -1.01 -13.61 0.62
N LYS A 28 -1.42 -14.09 1.81
CA LYS A 28 -2.45 -15.14 1.93
C LYS A 28 -3.80 -14.70 1.38
N ALA A 29 -4.20 -13.46 1.61
CA ALA A 29 -5.46 -12.92 1.07
C ALA A 29 -5.44 -12.85 -0.46
N ILE A 30 -4.31 -12.48 -1.05
CA ILE A 30 -4.09 -12.46 -2.51
C ILE A 30 -4.12 -13.87 -3.09
N GLU A 31 -3.40 -14.81 -2.44
CA GLU A 31 -3.36 -16.20 -2.86
C GLU A 31 -4.77 -16.81 -2.85
N TYR A 32 -5.54 -16.62 -1.78
CA TYR A 32 -6.91 -17.11 -1.68
C TYR A 32 -7.83 -16.56 -2.78
N ASP A 33 -7.76 -15.25 -3.06
CA ASP A 33 -8.55 -14.60 -4.10
C ASP A 33 -8.17 -15.10 -5.51
N SER A 34 -6.88 -15.32 -5.74
CA SER A 34 -6.34 -15.82 -7.01
C SER A 34 -6.82 -17.24 -7.38
N VAL A 35 -7.19 -18.04 -6.38
CA VAL A 35 -7.73 -19.39 -6.56
C VAL A 35 -9.23 -19.35 -6.94
N GLY A 36 -9.95 -18.25 -6.64
CA GLY A 36 -11.39 -18.13 -6.77
C GLY A 36 -11.91 -17.39 -8.02
N GLN A 37 -11.26 -16.29 -8.45
CA GLN A 37 -11.65 -15.54 -9.65
C GLN A 37 -10.62 -14.45 -10.00
N THR A 38 -10.46 -14.17 -11.30
CA THR A 38 -9.77 -13.04 -11.94
C THR A 38 -8.54 -12.47 -11.20
N SER A 39 -7.35 -12.80 -11.72
CA SER A 39 -6.06 -12.32 -11.24
C SER A 39 -6.10 -10.90 -10.66
N THR A 40 -5.61 -10.72 -9.44
CA THR A 40 -5.37 -9.40 -8.82
C THR A 40 -4.46 -8.51 -9.67
N THR A 41 -3.76 -9.09 -10.65
CA THR A 41 -2.97 -8.43 -11.70
C THR A 41 -3.74 -8.29 -13.02
N SER A 42 -5.07 -8.25 -13.01
CA SER A 42 -5.85 -8.02 -14.23
C SER A 42 -5.71 -6.56 -14.69
N LEU A 43 -5.89 -6.33 -15.99
CA LEU A 43 -5.93 -4.96 -16.53
C LEU A 43 -7.04 -4.11 -15.88
N ASN A 44 -8.13 -4.73 -15.45
CA ASN A 44 -9.21 -4.05 -14.75
C ASN A 44 -8.77 -3.59 -13.36
N SER A 45 -8.01 -4.41 -12.65
CA SER A 45 -7.42 -4.07 -11.34
C SER A 45 -6.50 -2.86 -11.44
N ILE A 46 -5.61 -2.86 -12.44
CA ILE A 46 -4.73 -1.73 -12.74
C ILE A 46 -5.55 -0.49 -13.11
N ARG A 47 -6.53 -0.62 -14.01
CA ARG A 47 -7.40 0.51 -14.40
C ARG A 47 -8.19 1.08 -13.24
N ARG A 48 -8.67 0.25 -12.30
CA ARG A 48 -9.39 0.71 -11.11
C ARG A 48 -8.49 1.45 -10.13
N TYR A 49 -7.23 1.01 -10.02
CA TYR A 49 -6.19 1.71 -9.26
C TYR A 49 -5.83 3.05 -9.91
N GLU A 50 -5.57 3.05 -11.22
CA GLU A 50 -5.29 4.24 -12.03
C GLU A 50 -6.50 5.18 -12.10
N CYS A 51 -7.73 4.67 -11.96
CA CYS A 51 -8.93 5.49 -11.83
C CYS A 51 -8.94 6.11 -10.43
N PHE A 52 -8.23 7.24 -10.33
CA PHE A 52 -7.87 8.05 -9.17
C PHE A 52 -8.93 8.26 -8.07
N GLY A 53 -10.21 7.96 -8.32
CA GLY A 53 -11.27 8.03 -7.33
C GLY A 53 -11.00 7.18 -6.07
N CYS A 54 -10.27 6.06 -6.20
CA CYS A 54 -9.92 5.25 -5.03
C CYS A 54 -8.83 5.91 -4.16
N LEU A 55 -7.75 6.40 -4.78
CA LEU A 55 -6.65 7.06 -4.07
C LEU A 55 -7.05 8.44 -3.52
N LEU A 56 -7.82 9.21 -4.29
CA LEU A 56 -8.38 10.49 -3.83
C LEU A 56 -9.33 10.28 -2.66
N ARG A 57 -10.10 9.19 -2.63
CA ARG A 57 -10.97 8.87 -1.49
C ARG A 57 -10.19 8.53 -0.22
N LEU A 58 -9.07 7.81 -0.34
CA LEU A 58 -8.19 7.53 0.80
C LEU A 58 -7.52 8.82 1.32
N LEU A 59 -7.18 9.76 0.44
CA LEU A 59 -6.66 11.07 0.82
C LEU A 59 -7.70 12.00 1.46
N LEU A 60 -8.94 11.99 0.96
CA LEU A 60 -10.01 12.83 1.48
C LEU A 60 -10.59 12.28 2.80
N TYR A 61 -10.44 10.99 3.05
CA TYR A 61 -10.96 10.32 4.24
C TYR A 61 -9.89 9.39 4.86
N PRO A 62 -8.77 9.95 5.35
CA PRO A 62 -7.70 9.15 5.96
C PRO A 62 -8.13 8.48 7.27
N ASP A 63 -9.12 9.07 7.98
CA ASP A 63 -9.65 8.57 9.25
C ASP A 63 -10.81 7.57 9.08
N ALA A 64 -11.25 7.34 7.85
CA ALA A 64 -12.24 6.32 7.60
C ALA A 64 -11.51 4.98 7.49
N ASP A 65 -11.99 3.95 8.22
CA ASP A 65 -11.61 2.53 8.08
C ASP A 65 -12.02 1.95 6.69
N LEU A 66 -11.87 2.75 5.63
CA LEU A 66 -12.13 2.40 4.25
C LEU A 66 -10.96 1.56 3.73
N MET A 67 -10.98 0.28 4.05
CA MET A 67 -10.10 -0.68 3.41
C MET A 67 -10.44 -0.75 1.90
N PRO A 68 -9.50 -0.41 1.00
CA PRO A 68 -9.75 -0.52 -0.43
C PRO A 68 -9.95 -2.01 -0.80
N PRO A 69 -10.71 -2.30 -1.86
CA PRO A 69 -10.82 -3.65 -2.41
C PRO A 69 -9.43 -4.25 -2.69
N LEU A 70 -9.28 -5.56 -2.47
CA LEU A 70 -7.99 -6.24 -2.61
C LEU A 70 -7.37 -6.10 -4.01
N ASP A 71 -8.21 -6.10 -5.05
CA ASP A 71 -7.78 -5.92 -6.43
C ASP A 71 -7.27 -4.51 -6.75
N VAL A 72 -7.62 -3.50 -5.94
CA VAL A 72 -7.07 -2.14 -6.02
C VAL A 72 -5.86 -1.98 -5.11
N TYR A 73 -5.92 -2.61 -3.93
CA TYR A 73 -4.84 -2.56 -2.95
C TYR A 73 -3.58 -3.24 -3.45
N TRP A 74 -3.69 -4.35 -4.18
CA TRP A 74 -2.51 -5.08 -4.66
C TRP A 74 -1.68 -4.25 -5.65
N PRO A 75 -2.24 -3.67 -6.74
CA PRO A 75 -1.50 -2.74 -7.59
C PRO A 75 -0.92 -1.54 -6.82
N TRP A 76 -1.67 -0.99 -5.85
CA TRP A 76 -1.17 0.09 -4.99
C TRP A 76 0.07 -0.35 -4.19
N HIS A 77 -0.01 -1.52 -3.56
CA HIS A 77 1.11 -2.11 -2.82
C HIS A 77 2.32 -2.31 -3.72
N CYS A 78 2.15 -2.89 -4.91
CA CYS A 78 3.23 -3.03 -5.88
C CYS A 78 3.85 -1.69 -6.29
N HIS A 79 3.04 -0.64 -6.45
CA HIS A 79 3.56 0.70 -6.76
C HIS A 79 4.43 1.25 -5.62
N MET A 80 4.03 1.04 -4.35
CA MET A 80 4.83 1.46 -3.19
C MET A 80 6.19 0.78 -3.08
N LEU A 81 6.38 -0.42 -3.67
CA LEU A 81 7.67 -1.11 -3.70
C LEU A 81 8.74 -0.36 -4.51
N ASN A 82 8.34 0.61 -5.35
CA ASN A 82 9.25 1.56 -5.97
C ASN A 82 9.02 2.97 -5.39
N PRO A 83 9.68 3.32 -4.26
CA PRO A 83 9.38 4.55 -3.53
C PRO A 83 9.67 5.83 -4.33
N GLU A 84 10.67 5.82 -5.23
CA GLU A 84 10.99 6.99 -6.05
C GLU A 84 9.86 7.33 -7.03
N VAL A 85 9.37 6.31 -7.74
CA VAL A 85 8.24 6.46 -8.68
C VAL A 85 6.97 6.79 -7.92
N TYR A 86 6.71 6.09 -6.82
CA TYR A 86 5.52 6.30 -5.99
C TYR A 86 5.40 7.74 -5.49
N VAL A 87 6.49 8.29 -4.94
CA VAL A 87 6.50 9.68 -4.45
C VAL A 87 6.31 10.66 -5.59
N LYS A 88 6.99 10.45 -6.72
CA LYS A 88 6.88 11.32 -7.90
C LYS A 88 5.43 11.36 -8.41
N ASP A 89 4.81 10.20 -8.57
CA ASP A 89 3.45 10.08 -9.11
C ASP A 89 2.43 10.66 -8.13
N CYS A 90 2.52 10.34 -6.83
CA CYS A 90 1.63 10.93 -5.82
C CYS A 90 1.76 12.46 -5.76
N THR A 91 3.00 12.97 -5.73
CA THR A 91 3.22 14.43 -5.68
C THR A 91 2.70 15.11 -6.94
N SER A 92 2.93 14.51 -8.12
CA SER A 92 2.47 15.07 -9.40
C SER A 92 0.96 15.05 -9.56
N MET A 93 0.28 14.03 -9.02
CA MET A 93 -1.14 13.79 -9.28
C MET A 93 -2.05 14.30 -8.15
N LEU A 94 -1.57 14.25 -6.91
CA LEU A 94 -2.35 14.49 -5.69
C LEU A 94 -1.80 15.65 -4.86
N GLY A 95 -0.60 16.16 -5.19
CA GLY A 95 0.05 17.26 -4.49
C GLY A 95 0.76 16.85 -3.19
N ASP A 96 0.52 15.63 -2.70
CA ASP A 96 1.19 15.06 -1.53
C ASP A 96 1.28 13.53 -1.65
N VAL A 97 2.15 12.93 -0.84
CA VAL A 97 2.34 11.48 -0.76
C VAL A 97 1.26 10.88 0.13
N ILE A 98 0.56 9.87 -0.38
CA ILE A 98 -0.38 9.12 0.46
C ILE A 98 0.43 8.28 1.43
N HIS A 99 0.31 8.59 2.72
CA HIS A 99 0.85 7.72 3.75
C HIS A 99 0.02 6.44 3.81
N HIS A 100 0.66 5.32 3.51
CA HIS A 100 0.06 4.02 3.74
C HIS A 100 -0.06 3.78 5.23
N GLN A 101 -1.30 3.85 5.73
CA GLN A 101 -1.62 3.37 7.07
C GLN A 101 -1.92 1.89 6.99
N HIS A 102 -1.39 1.16 7.98
CA HIS A 102 -1.42 -0.28 8.01
C HIS A 102 -2.86 -0.82 8.02
N ILE A 103 -3.18 -1.66 7.03
CA ILE A 103 -4.47 -2.32 6.92
C ILE A 103 -4.34 -3.76 7.43
N ASP A 104 -5.13 -4.11 8.45
CA ASP A 104 -5.15 -5.46 9.00
C ASP A 104 -6.03 -6.40 8.17
N TRP A 105 -5.41 -7.04 7.18
CA TRP A 105 -6.08 -8.01 6.29
C TRP A 105 -6.56 -9.27 7.00
N SER A 106 -6.11 -9.55 8.23
CA SER A 106 -6.60 -10.70 8.99
C SER A 106 -8.08 -10.59 9.34
N GLN A 107 -8.60 -9.36 9.44
CA GLN A 107 -10.00 -9.08 9.80
C GLN A 107 -10.97 -9.27 8.63
N ARG A 108 -10.47 -9.41 7.39
CA ARG A 108 -11.30 -9.57 6.20
C ARG A 108 -12.05 -10.91 6.16
N ASN A 109 -11.57 -11.93 6.86
CA ASN A 109 -12.19 -13.26 6.92
C ASN A 109 -13.33 -13.37 7.95
N ALA A 110 -13.74 -12.26 8.58
CA ALA A 110 -14.81 -12.22 9.58
C ALA A 110 -16.19 -11.82 9.03
N LEU A 111 -16.37 -11.74 7.71
CA LEU A 111 -17.64 -11.48 7.03
C LEU A 111 -18.02 -12.62 6.10
#